data_AF-A0A812J2Q0-F1
#
_entry.id   AF-A0A812J2Q0-F1
#
_cell.length_a   1.000
_cell.length_b   1.000
_cell.length_c   1.000
_cell.angle_alpha   90.00
_cell.angle_beta   90.00
_cell.angle_gamma   90.00
#
_symmetry.space_group_name_H-M   'P 1'
#
loop_
_entity.id
_entity.type
_entity.pdbx_description
1 polymer ?
#
loop_
_entity_poly.entity_id
_entity_poly.type
_entity_poly.pdbx_seq_one_letter_code
_entity_poly.pdbx_strand_id
1 'polypeptide(L)'
;MLSKSARAASKKRRGERNLRSNISDLFLRGSISAARARGIFQDAADAQARHVNDLVVSEDKNIHRNLLRKLARQRLLDWQSLRRDVRERVASSVEALTLDPEALVAWGLWCDGVPDGRTVDDLMAIFAHSFHCMREGIFPEVDFQGQPFKSSWRRKMAGRPLLAQGILAEVRGDWAMYKQEIRSCSSSAPWRDHPWSFLELQEHMLDKSGAVSPIMAAPGISLATFEVDWLHSCDLGVAADFLGNCCFLVSKHMPGSSEEQRVASLWRDIKQWYTENQTPNQFNTITKLMIRKEARKSPKLRGKAAEIRYLIPWSVDITERLFSGYPPSSEEGTCRLAAKQIQICYSQLSTENFDPKVLADSCKSFLLLYTALEDLCLLEHRWRYKPKFHLWQHMCESTQSAPSLYWTYDDEDWGGSLGRMSVRRGGKHVALGLSKTVLTKFAAQNKVPSLADLALREKSTAPFCEHFACCLCKGA
;
A
#
# COMPACT_ATOMS: atom_id res chain seq x y z
N MET A 1 17.45 42.41 -36.94
CA MET A 1 16.46 42.83 -35.92
C MET A 1 15.36 41.78 -35.83
N LEU A 2 15.03 41.25 -34.65
CA LEU A 2 13.89 40.33 -34.50
C LEU A 2 12.57 41.04 -34.84
N SER A 3 11.68 40.36 -35.55
CA SER A 3 10.33 40.83 -35.86
C SER A 3 9.53 41.10 -34.57
N LYS A 4 8.53 42.00 -34.61
CA LYS A 4 7.69 42.32 -33.44
C LYS A 4 7.08 41.07 -32.82
N SER A 5 6.64 40.11 -33.64
CA SER A 5 6.07 38.83 -33.19
C SER A 5 7.09 37.94 -32.48
N ALA A 6 8.34 37.89 -32.97
CA ALA A 6 9.41 37.11 -32.33
C ALA A 6 9.80 37.68 -30.95
N ARG A 7 9.78 39.02 -30.79
CA ARG A 7 10.03 39.67 -29.49
C ARG A 7 8.92 39.38 -28.48
N ALA A 8 7.65 39.40 -28.91
CA ALA A 8 6.52 39.06 -28.06
C ALA A 8 6.55 37.59 -27.58
N ALA A 9 6.86 36.66 -28.48
CA ALA A 9 7.00 35.23 -28.15
C ALA A 9 8.17 34.96 -27.19
N SER A 10 9.29 35.66 -27.37
CA SER A 10 10.45 35.59 -26.47
C SER A 10 10.12 36.11 -25.07
N LYS A 11 9.41 37.25 -24.97
CA LYS A 11 8.98 37.83 -23.69
C LYS A 11 8.04 36.88 -22.93
N LYS A 12 7.06 36.28 -23.62
CA LYS A 12 6.14 35.30 -23.04
C LYS A 12 6.86 34.07 -22.48
N ARG A 13 7.77 33.47 -23.27
CA ARG A 13 8.57 32.31 -22.82
C ARG A 13 9.45 32.63 -21.61
N ARG A 14 9.99 33.85 -21.54
CA ARG A 14 10.77 34.32 -20.38
C ARG A 14 9.89 34.49 -19.14
N GLY A 15 8.70 35.09 -19.30
CA GLY A 15 7.70 35.22 -18.23
C GLY A 15 7.28 33.86 -17.66
N GLU A 16 6.96 32.88 -18.52
CA GLU A 16 6.60 31.52 -18.09
C GLU A 16 7.72 30.83 -17.30
N ARG A 17 8.98 30.96 -17.76
CA ARG A 17 10.14 30.38 -17.07
C ARG A 17 10.37 31.01 -15.70
N ASN A 18 10.31 32.34 -15.64
CA ASN A 18 10.49 33.09 -14.39
C ASN A 18 9.36 32.81 -13.40
N LEU A 19 8.11 32.77 -13.88
CA LEU A 19 6.94 32.45 -13.08
C LEU A 19 7.07 31.06 -12.45
N ARG A 20 7.46 30.04 -13.22
CA ARG A 20 7.68 28.67 -12.71
C ARG A 20 8.80 28.63 -11.65
N SER A 21 9.91 29.33 -11.90
CA SER A 21 11.02 29.40 -10.95
C SER A 21 10.63 30.11 -9.65
N ASN A 22 9.90 31.23 -9.74
CA ASN A 22 9.45 31.99 -8.58
C ASN A 22 8.36 31.28 -7.78
N ILE A 23 7.43 30.59 -8.45
CA ILE A 23 6.43 29.74 -7.78
C ILE A 23 7.15 28.60 -7.03
N SER A 24 8.12 27.94 -7.68
CA SER A 24 8.91 26.88 -7.04
C SER A 24 9.67 27.38 -5.80
N ASP A 25 10.37 28.52 -5.89
CA ASP A 25 11.10 29.11 -4.75
C ASP A 25 10.15 29.61 -3.64
N LEU A 26 8.96 30.09 -3.99
CA LEU A 26 7.89 30.45 -3.03
C LEU A 26 7.45 29.24 -2.21
N PHE A 27 7.24 28.09 -2.86
CA PHE A 27 6.90 26.85 -2.18
C PHE A 27 8.02 26.35 -1.26
N LEU A 28 9.29 26.57 -1.62
CA LEU A 28 10.44 26.14 -0.83
C LEU A 28 10.71 27.02 0.39
N ARG A 29 10.49 28.34 0.31
CA ARG A 29 10.86 29.30 1.37
C ARG A 29 9.72 29.64 2.34
N GLY A 30 8.46 29.36 1.98
CA GLY A 30 7.30 29.55 2.86
C GLY A 30 7.01 31.00 3.27
N SER A 31 7.69 31.98 2.67
CA SER A 31 7.50 33.42 2.89
C SER A 31 7.91 34.20 1.64
N ILE A 32 7.26 35.33 1.38
CA ILE A 32 7.57 36.20 0.23
C ILE A 32 7.61 37.66 0.67
N SER A 33 8.63 38.40 0.24
CA SER A 33 8.69 39.85 0.45
C SER A 33 7.73 40.56 -0.52
N ALA A 34 7.24 41.74 -0.15
CA ALA A 34 6.35 42.55 -0.99
C ALA A 34 6.97 42.90 -2.36
N ALA A 35 8.29 43.09 -2.42
CA ALA A 35 9.02 43.30 -3.66
C ALA A 35 8.97 42.06 -4.57
N ARG A 36 9.04 40.86 -3.97
CA ARG A 36 9.06 39.60 -4.70
C ARG A 36 7.67 39.14 -5.14
N ALA A 37 6.64 39.42 -4.34
CA ALA A 37 5.24 39.23 -4.75
C ALA A 37 4.93 40.04 -6.02
N ARG A 38 5.36 41.31 -6.08
CA ARG A 38 5.27 42.13 -7.30
C ARG A 38 5.96 41.49 -8.51
N GLY A 39 7.13 40.88 -8.32
CA GLY A 39 7.83 40.13 -9.38
C GLY A 39 7.02 38.96 -9.93
N ILE A 40 6.38 38.18 -9.05
CA ILE A 40 5.50 37.06 -9.46
C ILE A 40 4.31 37.55 -10.27
N PHE A 41 3.67 38.64 -9.87
CA PHE A 41 2.54 39.21 -10.62
C PHE A 41 2.97 39.76 -11.97
N GLN A 42 4.15 40.40 -12.05
CA GLN A 42 4.70 40.87 -13.31
C GLN A 42 5.04 39.70 -14.25
N ASP A 43 5.68 38.64 -13.74
CA ASP A 43 5.98 37.43 -14.50
C ASP A 43 4.71 36.71 -14.96
N ALA A 44 3.66 36.70 -14.12
CA ALA A 44 2.35 36.12 -14.45
C ALA A 44 1.63 36.93 -15.54
N ALA A 45 1.69 38.26 -15.48
CA ALA A 45 1.16 39.14 -16.51
C ALA A 45 1.92 38.97 -17.84
N ASP A 46 3.26 38.89 -17.79
CA ASP A 46 4.12 38.66 -18.96
C ASP A 46 3.91 37.26 -19.55
N ALA A 47 3.53 36.27 -18.74
CA ALA A 47 3.12 34.94 -19.19
C ALA A 47 1.68 34.90 -19.73
N GLN A 48 0.91 36.00 -19.64
CA GLN A 48 -0.51 36.05 -19.95
C GLN A 48 -1.33 35.03 -19.16
N ALA A 49 -0.95 34.77 -17.91
CA ALA A 49 -1.72 33.90 -17.04
C ALA A 49 -3.11 34.50 -16.83
N ARG A 50 -4.15 33.70 -17.05
CA ARG A 50 -5.55 34.10 -16.83
C ARG A 50 -5.85 34.08 -15.32
N HIS A 51 -6.83 34.85 -14.87
CA HIS A 51 -7.33 34.85 -13.49
C HIS A 51 -6.35 35.31 -12.41
N VAL A 52 -5.23 35.96 -12.78
CA VAL A 52 -4.26 36.50 -11.82
C VAL A 52 -4.90 37.58 -10.93
N ASN A 53 -5.86 38.33 -11.46
CA ASN A 53 -6.60 39.35 -10.73
C ASN A 53 -7.52 38.76 -9.63
N ASP A 54 -7.94 37.51 -9.75
CA ASP A 54 -8.77 36.82 -8.74
C ASP A 54 -7.95 36.50 -7.46
N LEU A 55 -6.63 36.62 -7.53
CA LEU A 55 -5.71 36.51 -6.39
C LEU A 55 -5.44 37.86 -5.70
N VAL A 56 -5.86 38.97 -6.30
CA VAL A 56 -5.50 40.34 -5.86
C VAL A 56 -6.52 40.95 -4.89
N VAL A 57 -7.73 40.40 -4.78
CA VAL A 57 -8.84 41.08 -4.07
C VAL A 57 -8.90 40.74 -2.57
N SER A 58 -7.78 40.72 -1.86
CA SER A 58 -7.83 40.55 -0.41
C SER A 58 -6.67 41.25 0.26
N GLU A 59 -6.95 42.38 0.89
CA GLU A 59 -6.01 43.07 1.81
C GLU A 59 -5.76 42.26 3.10
N ASP A 60 -6.31 41.04 3.22
CA ASP A 60 -6.14 40.22 4.42
C ASP A 60 -4.78 39.54 4.47
N LYS A 61 -4.20 39.54 5.69
CA LYS A 61 -2.95 38.89 6.07
C LYS A 61 -2.94 37.35 5.93
N ASN A 62 -3.94 36.75 5.27
CA ASN A 62 -4.15 35.30 5.23
C ASN A 62 -4.48 34.74 3.83
N ILE A 63 -4.05 35.40 2.74
CA ILE A 63 -4.25 34.96 1.35
C ILE A 63 -3.85 33.49 1.14
N HIS A 64 -2.70 33.06 1.67
CA HIS A 64 -2.22 31.68 1.59
C HIS A 64 -3.19 30.67 2.23
N ARG A 65 -3.79 31.01 3.38
CA ARG A 65 -4.70 30.12 4.11
C ARG A 65 -6.09 30.08 3.47
N ASN A 66 -6.54 31.18 2.87
CA ASN A 66 -7.78 31.24 2.11
C ASN A 66 -7.67 30.46 0.79
N LEU A 67 -6.52 30.52 0.11
CA LEU A 67 -6.25 29.71 -1.08
C LEU A 67 -6.32 28.21 -0.76
N LEU A 68 -5.64 27.76 0.31
CA LEU A 68 -5.68 26.36 0.77
C LEU A 68 -7.07 25.89 1.19
N ARG A 69 -7.89 26.75 1.82
CA ARG A 69 -9.28 26.41 2.21
C ARG A 69 -10.21 26.27 1.01
N LYS A 70 -10.05 27.14 0.01
CA LYS A 70 -10.83 27.04 -1.24
C LYS A 70 -10.43 25.79 -2.02
N LEU A 71 -9.15 25.43 -2.04
CA LEU A 71 -8.61 24.23 -2.71
C LEU A 71 -9.08 22.89 -2.09
N ALA A 72 -9.55 22.89 -0.84
CA ALA A 72 -9.90 21.67 -0.10
C ALA A 72 -11.39 21.29 -0.15
N ARG A 73 -12.25 22.09 -0.78
CA ARG A 73 -13.68 21.78 -0.94
C ARG A 73 -13.94 21.27 -2.34
N GLN A 74 -14.62 20.13 -2.42
CA GLN A 74 -15.06 19.37 -3.59
C GLN A 74 -14.04 18.38 -4.16
N ARG A 75 -14.15 17.16 -3.64
CA ARG A 75 -14.13 15.95 -4.46
C ARG A 75 -14.97 14.90 -3.76
N LEU A 76 -16.05 14.47 -4.41
CA LEU A 76 -16.61 13.15 -4.18
C LEU A 76 -15.77 12.18 -5.00
N LEU A 77 -15.41 11.05 -4.41
CA LEU A 77 -14.89 9.94 -5.22
C LEU A 77 -15.95 9.62 -6.27
N ASP A 78 -15.51 9.32 -7.50
CA ASP A 78 -16.41 8.68 -8.45
C ASP A 78 -16.78 7.32 -7.85
N TRP A 79 -18.01 7.20 -7.34
CA TRP A 79 -18.51 5.97 -6.74
C TRP A 79 -18.29 4.77 -7.67
N GLN A 80 -18.38 4.97 -8.99
CA GLN A 80 -18.19 3.90 -9.97
C GLN A 80 -16.72 3.43 -10.08
N SER A 81 -15.77 4.27 -9.66
CA SER A 81 -14.34 3.92 -9.60
C SER A 81 -13.99 3.00 -8.42
N LEU A 82 -14.88 2.89 -7.42
CA LEU A 82 -14.69 1.93 -6.34
C LEU A 82 -14.88 0.50 -6.86
N ARG A 83 -14.10 -0.43 -6.30
CA ARG A 83 -14.23 -1.86 -6.62
C ARG A 83 -15.64 -2.34 -6.33
N ARG A 84 -16.13 -3.33 -7.09
CA ARG A 84 -17.51 -3.81 -6.94
C ARG A 84 -17.77 -4.37 -5.53
N ASP A 85 -16.84 -5.17 -5.01
CA ASP A 85 -16.89 -5.72 -3.64
C ASP A 85 -16.88 -4.61 -2.58
N VAL A 86 -16.00 -3.62 -2.73
CA VAL A 86 -15.97 -2.44 -1.83
C VAL A 86 -17.27 -1.66 -1.94
N ARG A 87 -17.81 -1.46 -3.15
CA ARG A 87 -19.10 -0.79 -3.35
C ARG A 87 -20.24 -1.56 -2.70
N GLU A 88 -20.29 -2.88 -2.83
CA GLU A 88 -21.32 -3.72 -2.22
C GLU A 88 -21.24 -3.66 -0.69
N ARG A 89 -20.03 -3.76 -0.11
CA ARG A 89 -19.80 -3.58 1.33
C ARG A 89 -20.18 -2.18 1.81
N VAL A 90 -19.75 -1.16 1.08
CA VAL A 90 -20.05 0.23 1.42
C VAL A 90 -21.54 0.51 1.24
N ALA A 91 -22.20 -0.02 0.21
CA ALA A 91 -23.65 0.11 0.01
C ALA A 91 -24.43 -0.53 1.16
N SER A 92 -24.05 -1.75 1.57
CA SER A 92 -24.64 -2.42 2.73
C SER A 92 -24.41 -1.62 4.02
N SER A 93 -23.22 -1.05 4.19
CA SER A 93 -22.91 -0.19 5.35
C SER A 93 -23.68 1.14 5.30
N VAL A 94 -23.84 1.72 4.11
CA VAL A 94 -24.58 2.96 3.87
C VAL A 94 -26.06 2.77 4.21
N GLU A 95 -26.65 1.67 3.77
CA GLU A 95 -28.03 1.30 4.10
C GLU A 95 -28.18 1.07 5.62
N ALA A 96 -27.31 0.25 6.20
CA ALA A 96 -27.35 -0.05 7.64
C ALA A 96 -27.12 1.17 8.53
N LEU A 97 -26.33 2.14 8.07
CA LEU A 97 -25.97 3.36 8.80
C LEU A 97 -26.78 4.59 8.37
N THR A 98 -27.74 4.44 7.45
CA THR A 98 -28.59 5.52 6.92
C THR A 98 -27.79 6.71 6.38
N LEU A 99 -26.69 6.44 5.67
CA LEU A 99 -25.81 7.46 5.11
C LEU A 99 -26.29 7.94 3.74
N ASP A 100 -25.90 9.15 3.34
CA ASP A 100 -26.11 9.64 1.98
C ASP A 100 -25.00 9.09 1.05
N PRO A 101 -25.32 8.24 0.05
CA PRO A 101 -24.33 7.71 -0.88
C PRO A 101 -23.59 8.80 -1.66
N GLU A 102 -24.27 9.92 -1.95
CA GLU A 102 -23.68 11.03 -2.70
C GLU A 102 -22.73 11.88 -1.86
N ALA A 103 -22.71 11.72 -0.54
CA ALA A 103 -21.84 12.49 0.36
C ALA A 103 -20.61 11.71 0.84
N LEU A 104 -20.46 10.45 0.39
CA LEU A 104 -19.53 9.50 0.99
C LEU A 104 -18.12 9.57 0.39
N VAL A 105 -17.12 9.60 1.27
CA VAL A 105 -15.71 9.41 0.92
C VAL A 105 -15.23 8.09 1.52
N ALA A 106 -14.80 7.15 0.65
CA ALA A 106 -14.16 5.92 1.08
C ALA A 106 -12.69 6.18 1.43
N TRP A 107 -12.25 5.68 2.59
CA TRP A 107 -10.87 5.71 3.05
C TRP A 107 -10.35 4.30 3.29
N GLY A 108 -9.09 4.06 2.92
CA GLY A 108 -8.33 2.86 3.29
C GLY A 108 -7.24 3.22 4.29
N LEU A 109 -6.99 2.33 5.26
CA LEU A 109 -5.92 2.48 6.23
C LEU A 109 -4.91 1.33 6.09
N TRP A 110 -3.63 1.69 5.97
CA TRP A 110 -2.50 0.76 6.02
C TRP A 110 -1.63 1.06 7.23
N CYS A 111 -1.28 0.03 8.00
CA CYS A 111 -0.55 0.18 9.25
C CYS A 111 0.56 -0.85 9.32
N ASP A 112 1.80 -0.37 9.31
CA ASP A 112 2.99 -1.22 9.41
C ASP A 112 3.97 -0.67 10.45
N GLY A 113 4.42 -1.56 11.33
CA GLY A 113 5.60 -1.40 12.18
C GLY A 113 5.82 -0.05 12.85
N VAL A 114 5.02 0.28 13.88
CA VAL A 114 5.29 1.44 14.76
C VAL A 114 5.96 0.96 16.06
N PRO A 115 7.07 1.57 16.50
CA PRO A 115 7.93 1.00 17.55
C PRO A 115 7.42 1.14 19.00
N ASP A 116 6.26 1.73 19.27
CA ASP A 116 5.71 1.85 20.62
C ASP A 116 4.17 1.77 20.62
N GLY A 117 3.61 0.82 21.37
CA GLY A 117 2.19 0.47 21.34
C GLY A 117 1.27 1.66 21.65
N ARG A 118 1.65 2.53 22.59
CA ARG A 118 0.84 3.70 22.97
C ARG A 118 0.64 4.68 21.82
N THR A 119 1.66 4.89 20.98
CA THR A 119 1.53 5.81 19.84
C THR A 119 0.59 5.26 18.77
N VAL A 120 0.59 3.94 18.56
CA VAL A 120 -0.32 3.29 17.62
C VAL A 120 -1.74 3.38 18.13
N ASP A 121 -1.97 3.02 19.38
CA ASP A 121 -3.31 3.04 19.96
C ASP A 121 -3.90 4.44 19.95
N ASP A 122 -3.11 5.47 20.27
CA ASP A 122 -3.54 6.87 20.14
C ASP A 122 -3.90 7.23 18.68
N LEU A 123 -3.10 6.79 17.70
CA LEU A 123 -3.41 7.02 16.28
C LEU A 123 -4.68 6.29 15.85
N MET A 124 -4.87 5.05 16.28
CA MET A 124 -6.08 4.27 16.00
C MET A 124 -7.31 4.89 16.65
N ALA A 125 -7.17 5.41 17.88
CA ALA A 125 -8.24 6.12 18.57
C ALA A 125 -8.59 7.42 17.85
N ILE A 126 -7.59 8.16 17.37
CA ILE A 126 -7.79 9.34 16.53
C ILE A 126 -8.53 8.97 15.24
N PHE A 127 -8.16 7.87 14.57
CA PHE A 127 -8.83 7.42 13.35
C PHE A 127 -10.28 7.01 13.63
N ALA A 128 -10.53 6.17 14.63
CA ALA A 128 -11.88 5.77 15.02
C ALA A 128 -12.76 6.98 15.36
N HIS A 129 -12.25 7.91 16.17
CA HIS A 129 -12.93 9.16 16.48
C HIS A 129 -13.21 9.99 15.22
N SER A 130 -12.26 10.07 14.29
CA SER A 130 -12.43 10.80 13.03
C SER A 130 -13.52 10.17 12.16
N PHE A 131 -13.59 8.84 12.07
CA PHE A 131 -14.66 8.14 11.35
C PHE A 131 -16.03 8.31 12.01
N HIS A 132 -16.12 8.38 13.34
CA HIS A 132 -17.37 8.78 14.00
C HIS A 132 -17.79 10.19 13.58
N CYS A 133 -16.87 11.16 13.60
CA CYS A 133 -17.19 12.54 13.19
C CYS A 133 -17.65 12.61 11.73
N MET A 134 -17.00 11.83 10.84
CA MET A 134 -17.37 11.76 9.43
C MET A 134 -18.72 11.07 9.23
N ARG A 135 -19.01 9.97 9.93
CA ARG A 135 -20.33 9.32 9.88
C ARG A 135 -21.44 10.30 10.23
N GLU A 136 -21.29 11.01 11.35
CA GLU A 136 -22.28 11.99 11.81
C GLU A 136 -22.32 13.26 10.93
N GLY A 137 -21.29 13.48 10.11
CA GLY A 137 -21.21 14.66 9.24
C GLY A 137 -21.09 15.99 10.00
N ILE A 138 -20.61 15.96 11.26
CA ILE A 138 -20.48 17.14 12.13
C ILE A 138 -19.08 17.26 12.71
N PHE A 139 -18.65 18.50 12.96
CA PHE A 139 -17.42 18.77 13.69
C PHE A 139 -17.60 18.38 15.17
N PRO A 140 -16.67 17.62 15.75
CA PRO A 140 -16.80 17.18 17.14
C PRO A 140 -16.64 18.34 18.12
N GLU A 141 -17.26 18.20 19.29
CA GLU A 141 -17.13 19.17 20.39
C GLU A 141 -15.86 18.95 21.23
N VAL A 142 -15.43 17.69 21.31
CA VAL A 142 -14.30 17.20 22.09
C VAL A 142 -13.28 16.49 21.19
N ASP A 143 -12.06 16.35 21.66
CA ASP A 143 -11.05 15.52 20.98
C ASP A 143 -11.27 14.02 21.21
N PHE A 144 -10.39 13.19 20.66
CA PHE A 144 -10.47 11.73 20.76
C PHE A 144 -10.35 11.19 22.19
N GLN A 145 -9.91 12.01 23.15
CA GLN A 145 -9.82 11.68 24.57
C GLN A 145 -11.02 12.21 25.36
N GLY A 146 -12.03 12.76 24.67
CA GLY A 146 -13.20 13.37 25.30
C GLY A 146 -12.93 14.74 25.92
N GLN A 147 -11.79 15.37 25.64
CA GLN A 147 -11.44 16.67 26.23
C GLN A 147 -11.86 17.83 25.30
N PRO A 148 -12.31 18.96 25.85
CA PRO A 148 -12.63 20.13 25.04
C PRO A 148 -11.43 20.63 24.23
N PHE A 149 -11.65 21.01 22.97
CA PHE A 149 -10.57 21.52 22.13
C PHE A 149 -9.95 22.80 22.69
N LYS A 150 -8.61 22.80 22.84
CA LYS A 150 -7.84 24.00 23.21
C LYS A 150 -7.91 25.09 22.12
N SER A 151 -8.05 24.69 20.85
CA SER A 151 -8.13 25.61 19.72
C SER A 151 -9.46 26.37 19.70
N SER A 152 -9.40 27.71 19.72
CA SER A 152 -10.58 28.58 19.61
C SER A 152 -11.34 28.37 18.29
N TRP A 153 -10.65 28.04 17.19
CA TRP A 153 -11.30 27.75 15.92
C TRP A 153 -12.09 26.44 15.99
N ARG A 154 -11.52 25.36 16.56
CA ARG A 154 -12.24 24.09 16.71
C ARG A 154 -13.48 24.24 17.58
N ARG A 155 -13.38 24.96 18.71
CA ARG A 155 -14.55 25.28 19.55
C ARG A 155 -15.64 26.05 18.80
N LYS A 156 -15.29 26.95 17.88
CA LYS A 156 -16.27 27.66 17.05
C LYS A 156 -16.92 26.77 15.98
N MET A 157 -16.22 25.72 15.56
CA MET A 157 -16.71 24.77 14.56
C MET A 157 -17.50 23.61 15.16
N ALA A 158 -17.29 23.29 16.44
CA ALA A 158 -18.03 22.26 17.18
C ALA A 158 -19.55 22.31 16.90
N GLY A 159 -20.13 21.16 16.60
CA GLY A 159 -21.56 21.00 16.27
C GLY A 159 -21.97 21.53 14.89
N ARG A 160 -21.07 22.19 14.14
CA ARG A 160 -21.38 22.62 12.77
C ARG A 160 -21.26 21.46 11.79
N PRO A 161 -21.95 21.51 10.63
CA PRO A 161 -21.78 20.53 9.57
C PRO A 161 -20.33 20.46 9.08
N LEU A 162 -19.79 19.24 8.99
CA LEU A 162 -18.48 18.92 8.40
C LEU A 162 -18.51 19.08 6.87
N LEU A 163 -19.69 18.99 6.26
CA LEU A 163 -19.94 18.97 4.81
C LEU A 163 -19.19 17.83 4.10
N ALA A 164 -18.97 16.73 4.83
CA ALA A 164 -18.40 15.49 4.32
C ALA A 164 -18.91 14.36 5.20
N GLN A 165 -19.29 13.25 4.57
CA GLN A 165 -19.53 11.98 5.25
C GLN A 165 -18.50 10.94 4.80
N GLY A 166 -18.25 9.96 5.66
CA GLY A 166 -17.24 8.95 5.39
C GLY A 166 -17.27 7.82 6.40
N ILE A 167 -16.92 6.64 5.91
CA ILE A 167 -16.77 5.43 6.71
C ILE A 167 -15.44 4.77 6.38
N LEU A 168 -14.96 3.94 7.29
CA LEU A 168 -13.82 3.08 7.04
C LEU A 168 -14.28 1.89 6.23
N ALA A 169 -13.96 1.89 4.93
CA ALA A 169 -14.41 0.85 4.01
C ALA A 169 -13.53 -0.41 4.10
N GLU A 170 -12.25 -0.23 4.40
CA GLU A 170 -11.28 -1.32 4.35
C GLU A 170 -10.02 -1.02 5.17
N VAL A 171 -9.49 -2.06 5.80
CA VAL A 171 -8.17 -2.06 6.46
C VAL A 171 -7.37 -3.23 5.91
N ARG A 172 -6.14 -2.96 5.45
CA ARG A 172 -5.25 -3.97 4.86
C ARG A 172 -4.05 -4.22 5.75
N GLY A 173 -3.63 -5.47 5.88
CA GLY A 173 -2.39 -5.77 6.60
C GLY A 173 -2.13 -7.24 6.90
N ASP A 174 -1.07 -7.44 7.69
CA ASP A 174 -0.65 -8.74 8.22
C ASP A 174 -1.37 -9.02 9.55
N TRP A 175 -2.64 -9.42 9.45
CA TRP A 175 -3.53 -9.60 10.60
C TRP A 175 -3.08 -10.75 11.51
N ALA A 176 -2.48 -10.40 12.65
CA ALA A 176 -2.03 -11.38 13.63
C ALA A 176 -3.16 -12.25 14.19
N MET A 177 -4.41 -11.79 14.10
CA MET A 177 -5.57 -12.56 14.55
C MET A 177 -5.81 -13.85 13.77
N TYR A 178 -5.43 -13.90 12.49
CA TYR A 178 -5.48 -15.15 11.70
C TYR A 178 -4.19 -15.97 11.83
N LYS A 179 -3.24 -15.57 12.68
CA LYS A 179 -2.00 -16.31 12.94
C LYS A 179 -2.22 -17.31 14.07
N GLN A 180 -3.20 -18.20 13.91
CA GLN A 180 -3.31 -19.37 14.79
C GLN A 180 -2.22 -20.39 14.44
N GLU A 181 -1.77 -21.18 15.42
CA GLU A 181 -0.81 -22.27 15.22
C GLU A 181 -1.46 -23.48 14.54
N ILE A 182 -2.06 -23.25 13.37
CA ILE A 182 -2.80 -24.28 12.65
C ILE A 182 -1.93 -24.78 11.50
N ARG A 183 -1.33 -25.95 11.73
CA ARG A 183 -0.74 -26.80 10.68
C ARG A 183 -1.83 -27.45 9.81
N SER A 184 -3.08 -27.43 10.25
CA SER A 184 -4.21 -28.06 9.56
C SER A 184 -4.62 -27.27 8.30
N CYS A 185 -4.07 -27.70 7.16
CA CYS A 185 -4.36 -27.14 5.85
C CYS A 185 -5.44 -27.93 5.08
N SER A 186 -5.83 -29.11 5.59
CA SER A 186 -6.79 -30.02 4.92
C SER A 186 -8.17 -29.39 4.82
N SER A 187 -9.03 -29.89 3.93
CA SER A 187 -10.43 -29.45 3.84
C SER A 187 -11.23 -29.61 5.14
N SER A 188 -10.80 -30.52 6.02
CA SER A 188 -11.41 -30.81 7.32
C SER A 188 -10.84 -29.97 8.48
N ALA A 189 -10.09 -28.90 8.20
CA ALA A 189 -9.51 -28.11 9.28
C ALA A 189 -10.62 -27.38 10.08
N PRO A 190 -10.62 -27.47 11.43
CA PRO A 190 -11.72 -26.97 12.26
C PRO A 190 -12.05 -25.48 12.11
N TRP A 191 -11.05 -24.66 11.74
CA TRP A 191 -11.23 -23.22 11.57
C TRP A 191 -12.20 -22.85 10.44
N ARG A 192 -12.48 -23.78 9.52
CA ARG A 192 -13.47 -23.56 8.44
C ARG A 192 -14.91 -23.68 8.93
N ASP A 193 -15.15 -24.55 9.89
CA ASP A 193 -16.49 -24.80 10.41
C ASP A 193 -16.93 -23.68 11.36
N HIS A 194 -15.97 -23.05 12.03
CA HIS A 194 -16.20 -22.02 13.04
C HIS A 194 -15.35 -20.78 12.74
N PRO A 195 -15.68 -20.02 11.67
CA PRO A 195 -15.06 -18.72 11.48
C PRO A 195 -15.40 -17.83 12.68
N TRP A 196 -14.41 -17.09 13.17
CA TRP A 196 -14.65 -16.15 14.26
C TRP A 196 -15.73 -15.16 13.87
N SER A 197 -16.60 -14.86 14.83
CA SER A 197 -17.42 -13.67 14.82
C SER A 197 -16.57 -12.44 15.19
N PHE A 198 -17.10 -11.25 14.90
CA PHE A 198 -16.42 -10.01 15.23
C PHE A 198 -16.21 -9.85 16.75
N LEU A 199 -17.15 -10.35 17.56
CA LEU A 199 -17.05 -10.32 19.03
C LEU A 199 -15.99 -11.29 19.54
N GLU A 200 -15.98 -12.55 19.06
CA GLU A 200 -14.96 -13.55 19.44
C GLU A 200 -13.56 -13.07 19.07
N LEU A 201 -13.42 -12.35 17.95
CA LEU A 201 -12.15 -11.72 17.61
C LEU A 201 -11.72 -10.68 18.65
N GLN A 202 -12.63 -9.81 19.09
CA GLN A 202 -12.32 -8.79 20.10
C GLN A 202 -11.97 -9.43 21.45
N GLU A 203 -12.70 -10.46 21.86
CA GLU A 203 -12.41 -11.26 23.05
C GLU A 203 -11.02 -11.89 22.96
N HIS A 204 -10.68 -12.48 21.81
CA HIS A 204 -9.35 -13.04 21.59
C HIS A 204 -8.24 -11.99 21.65
N MET A 205 -8.46 -10.79 21.08
CA MET A 205 -7.50 -9.68 21.17
C MET A 205 -7.29 -9.24 22.63
N LEU A 206 -8.38 -9.14 23.39
CA LEU A 206 -8.34 -8.79 24.81
C LEU A 206 -7.56 -9.84 25.61
N ASP A 207 -7.80 -11.12 25.37
CA ASP A 207 -7.09 -12.22 26.03
C ASP A 207 -5.59 -12.23 25.72
N LYS A 208 -5.21 -11.97 24.46
CA LYS A 208 -3.79 -12.04 24.02
C LYS A 208 -2.99 -10.81 24.36
N SER A 209 -3.60 -9.62 24.28
CA SER A 209 -2.88 -8.34 24.37
C SER A 209 -3.32 -7.45 25.53
N GLY A 210 -4.38 -7.83 26.27
CA GLY A 210 -4.95 -7.04 27.35
C GLY A 210 -5.78 -5.84 26.90
N ALA A 211 -5.92 -5.62 25.59
CA ALA A 211 -6.72 -4.54 25.02
C ALA A 211 -7.25 -4.91 23.63
N VAL A 212 -8.31 -4.21 23.21
CA VAL A 212 -8.78 -4.23 21.82
C VAL A 212 -8.25 -2.98 21.13
N SER A 213 -7.78 -3.11 19.89
CA SER A 213 -7.32 -1.94 19.13
C SER A 213 -8.46 -0.91 19.00
N PRO A 214 -8.23 0.38 19.30
CA PRO A 214 -9.29 1.40 19.25
C PRO A 214 -9.94 1.55 17.87
N ILE A 215 -9.25 1.13 16.79
CA ILE A 215 -9.82 1.17 15.45
C ILE A 215 -11.10 0.36 15.36
N MET A 216 -11.23 -0.73 16.14
CA MET A 216 -12.42 -1.60 16.19
C MET A 216 -13.70 -0.88 16.63
N ALA A 217 -13.57 0.28 17.28
CA ALA A 217 -14.72 1.12 17.63
C ALA A 217 -15.24 1.95 16.45
N ALA A 218 -14.49 2.05 15.34
CA ALA A 218 -14.89 2.87 14.21
C ALA A 218 -16.22 2.36 13.59
N PRO A 219 -17.10 3.27 13.16
CA PRO A 219 -18.41 2.90 12.65
C PRO A 219 -18.31 2.08 11.37
N GLY A 220 -19.10 1.01 11.30
CA GLY A 220 -19.17 0.13 10.12
C GLY A 220 -18.05 -0.89 10.03
N ILE A 221 -17.14 -0.97 11.02
CA ILE A 221 -16.16 -2.04 11.05
C ILE A 221 -16.85 -3.38 11.30
N SER A 222 -16.45 -4.36 10.50
CA SER A 222 -16.72 -5.78 10.70
C SER A 222 -15.48 -6.58 10.30
N LEU A 223 -15.54 -7.92 10.43
CA LEU A 223 -14.48 -8.79 9.90
C LEU A 223 -14.28 -8.63 8.38
N ALA A 224 -15.34 -8.34 7.64
CA ALA A 224 -15.26 -8.11 6.20
C ALA A 224 -14.54 -6.80 5.82
N THR A 225 -14.30 -5.92 6.80
CA THR A 225 -13.50 -4.70 6.60
C THR A 225 -12.01 -5.01 6.57
N PHE A 226 -11.57 -6.15 7.10
CA PHE A 226 -10.16 -6.53 7.20
C PHE A 226 -9.78 -7.42 6.03
N GLU A 227 -8.94 -6.90 5.13
CA GLU A 227 -8.41 -7.63 3.99
C GLU A 227 -6.97 -8.06 4.28
N VAL A 228 -6.67 -9.33 4.01
CA VAL A 228 -5.32 -9.88 4.16
C VAL A 228 -4.48 -9.41 2.98
N ASP A 229 -3.31 -8.86 3.27
CA ASP A 229 -2.42 -8.39 2.23
C ASP A 229 -1.58 -9.53 1.61
N TRP A 230 -1.64 -9.68 0.28
CA TRP A 230 -0.86 -10.67 -0.47
C TRP A 230 0.65 -10.46 -0.31
N LEU A 231 1.09 -9.20 -0.32
CA LEU A 231 2.51 -8.83 -0.25
C LEU A 231 3.14 -9.40 1.03
N HIS A 232 2.53 -9.15 2.18
CA HIS A 232 3.05 -9.57 3.47
C HIS A 232 2.80 -11.05 3.77
N SER A 233 1.64 -11.60 3.39
CA SER A 233 1.27 -12.98 3.68
C SER A 233 1.98 -13.96 2.74
N CYS A 234 1.96 -13.70 1.43
CA CYS A 234 2.58 -14.54 0.42
C CYS A 234 4.01 -14.12 0.13
N ASP A 235 4.24 -12.96 -0.52
CA ASP A 235 5.55 -12.61 -1.08
C ASP A 235 6.63 -12.59 0.02
N LEU A 236 6.48 -11.74 1.03
CA LEU A 236 7.43 -11.66 2.15
C LEU A 236 7.24 -12.76 3.21
N GLY A 237 6.18 -13.55 3.11
CA GLY A 237 5.85 -14.64 4.01
C GLY A 237 6.17 -16.00 3.40
N VAL A 238 5.14 -16.64 2.86
CA VAL A 238 5.17 -18.00 2.30
C VAL A 238 6.18 -18.16 1.17
N ALA A 239 6.15 -17.30 0.16
CA ALA A 239 6.97 -17.40 -1.04
C ALA A 239 8.46 -17.20 -0.73
N ALA A 240 8.80 -16.22 0.12
CA ALA A 240 10.17 -16.02 0.57
C ALA A 240 10.72 -17.23 1.36
N ASP A 241 9.88 -17.85 2.20
CA ASP A 241 10.26 -19.07 2.93
C ASP A 241 10.44 -20.27 1.99
N PHE A 242 9.53 -20.44 1.03
CA PHE A 242 9.63 -21.46 -0.01
C PHE A 242 10.87 -21.29 -0.88
N LEU A 243 11.09 -20.10 -1.46
CA LEU A 243 12.24 -19.83 -2.33
C LEU A 243 13.56 -19.94 -1.58
N GLY A 244 13.60 -19.58 -0.29
CA GLY A 244 14.78 -19.79 0.54
C GLY A 244 15.16 -21.26 0.64
N ASN A 245 14.19 -22.12 0.92
CA ASN A 245 14.40 -23.57 1.01
C ASN A 245 14.68 -24.20 -0.36
N CYS A 246 13.95 -23.80 -1.40
CA CYS A 246 14.18 -24.24 -2.78
C CYS A 246 15.59 -23.88 -3.26
N CYS A 247 16.03 -22.63 -3.07
CA CYS A 247 17.39 -22.20 -3.42
C CYS A 247 18.44 -23.00 -2.63
N PHE A 248 18.20 -23.26 -1.34
CA PHE A 248 19.11 -24.08 -0.54
C PHE A 248 19.23 -25.51 -1.08
N LEU A 249 18.10 -26.15 -1.45
CA LEU A 249 18.08 -27.50 -2.02
C LEU A 249 18.75 -27.54 -3.40
N VAL A 250 18.37 -26.62 -4.31
CA VAL A 250 18.97 -26.46 -5.65
C VAL A 250 20.47 -26.21 -5.56
N SER A 251 20.94 -25.43 -4.59
CA SER A 251 22.37 -25.13 -4.45
C SER A 251 23.22 -26.37 -4.22
N LYS A 252 22.66 -27.50 -3.75
CA LYS A 252 23.38 -28.76 -3.59
C LYS A 252 23.73 -29.41 -4.95
N HIS A 253 22.99 -29.09 -5.99
CA HIS A 253 23.17 -29.57 -7.37
C HIS A 253 24.01 -28.62 -8.23
N MET A 254 24.29 -27.43 -7.73
CA MET A 254 25.08 -26.43 -8.45
C MET A 254 26.57 -26.77 -8.41
N PRO A 255 27.34 -26.45 -9.47
CA PRO A 255 28.78 -26.72 -9.49
C PRO A 255 29.53 -25.84 -8.48
N GLY A 256 30.48 -26.44 -7.76
CA GLY A 256 31.34 -25.78 -6.79
C GLY A 256 31.72 -26.66 -5.60
N SER A 257 32.96 -26.56 -5.12
CA SER A 257 33.44 -27.35 -3.96
C SER A 257 32.98 -26.75 -2.63
N SER A 258 32.74 -25.44 -2.56
CA SER A 258 32.20 -24.76 -1.37
C SER A 258 30.74 -24.33 -1.55
N GLU A 259 30.03 -24.09 -0.45
CA GLU A 259 28.66 -23.55 -0.47
C GLU A 259 28.62 -22.18 -1.16
N GLU A 260 29.62 -21.34 -0.94
CA GLU A 260 29.73 -20.02 -1.57
C GLU A 260 29.87 -20.12 -3.09
N GLN A 261 30.68 -21.07 -3.59
CA GLN A 261 30.83 -21.31 -5.02
C GLN A 261 29.53 -21.83 -5.64
N ARG A 262 28.83 -22.74 -4.95
CA ARG A 262 27.55 -23.28 -5.40
C ARG A 262 26.46 -22.20 -5.44
N VAL A 263 26.39 -21.32 -4.44
CA VAL A 263 25.47 -20.17 -4.44
C VAL A 263 25.85 -19.15 -5.53
N ALA A 264 27.13 -18.96 -5.82
CA ALA A 264 27.55 -18.12 -6.94
C ALA A 264 27.13 -18.72 -8.30
N SER A 265 27.20 -20.04 -8.45
CA SER A 265 26.68 -20.76 -9.62
C SER A 265 25.17 -20.64 -9.75
N LEU A 266 24.44 -20.82 -8.64
CA LEU A 266 22.99 -20.56 -8.57
C LEU A 266 22.64 -19.15 -9.03
N TRP A 267 23.37 -18.15 -8.55
CA TRP A 267 23.12 -16.76 -8.93
C TRP A 267 23.39 -16.49 -10.41
N ARG A 268 24.36 -17.17 -11.02
CA ARG A 268 24.60 -17.08 -12.47
C ARG A 268 23.42 -17.64 -13.28
N ASP A 269 22.86 -18.78 -12.86
CA ASP A 269 21.67 -19.38 -13.49
C ASP A 269 20.45 -18.44 -13.39
N ILE A 270 20.19 -17.86 -12.21
CA ILE A 270 19.09 -16.89 -12.03
C ILE A 270 19.25 -15.67 -12.94
N LYS A 271 20.46 -15.10 -13.06
CA LYS A 271 20.71 -13.95 -13.96
C LYS A 271 20.50 -14.30 -15.43
N GLN A 272 20.91 -15.50 -15.83
CA GLN A 272 20.66 -15.99 -17.18
C GLN A 272 19.15 -16.08 -17.41
N TRP A 273 18.41 -16.70 -16.49
CA TRP A 273 16.96 -16.81 -16.58
C TRP A 273 16.27 -15.44 -16.65
N TYR A 274 16.70 -14.46 -15.85
CA TYR A 274 16.19 -13.08 -15.90
C TYR A 274 16.39 -12.42 -17.27
N THR A 275 17.55 -12.69 -17.91
CA THR A 275 17.86 -12.15 -19.24
C THR A 275 16.94 -12.76 -20.30
N GLU A 276 16.75 -14.08 -20.24
CA GLU A 276 15.91 -14.83 -21.17
C GLU A 276 14.42 -14.48 -21.03
N ASN A 277 13.95 -14.20 -19.80
CA ASN A 277 12.54 -13.94 -19.49
C ASN A 277 12.20 -12.45 -19.32
N GLN A 278 13.15 -11.53 -19.55
CA GLN A 278 12.96 -10.08 -19.46
C GLN A 278 12.28 -9.63 -18.15
N THR A 279 12.74 -10.18 -17.03
CA THR A 279 12.05 -10.02 -15.75
C THR A 279 12.09 -8.57 -15.25
N PRO A 280 10.95 -7.93 -14.95
CA PRO A 280 10.90 -6.50 -14.59
C PRO A 280 11.60 -6.14 -13.27
N ASN A 281 11.37 -6.93 -12.20
CA ASN A 281 12.00 -6.71 -10.90
C ASN A 281 12.93 -7.88 -10.60
N GLN A 282 14.20 -7.56 -10.38
CA GLN A 282 15.27 -8.53 -10.22
C GLN A 282 16.03 -8.27 -8.94
N PHE A 283 16.49 -9.35 -8.30
CA PHE A 283 17.52 -9.23 -7.28
C PHE A 283 18.78 -8.60 -7.88
N ASN A 284 19.45 -7.71 -7.14
CA ASN A 284 20.77 -7.23 -7.54
C ASN A 284 21.88 -8.25 -7.25
N THR A 285 21.68 -9.06 -6.21
CA THR A 285 22.59 -10.13 -5.79
C THR A 285 21.83 -11.15 -4.98
N ILE A 286 22.28 -12.41 -5.01
CA ILE A 286 21.85 -13.44 -4.07
C ILE A 286 23.10 -14.02 -3.40
N THR A 287 23.15 -13.92 -2.08
CA THR A 287 24.25 -14.45 -1.26
C THR A 287 23.76 -15.57 -0.38
N LYS A 288 24.69 -16.39 0.14
CA LYS A 288 24.39 -17.44 1.11
C LYS A 288 23.58 -16.92 2.31
N LEU A 289 23.93 -15.75 2.84
CA LEU A 289 23.23 -15.14 3.99
C LEU A 289 21.83 -14.63 3.64
N MET A 290 21.56 -14.35 2.36
CA MET A 290 20.21 -14.03 1.89
C MET A 290 19.33 -15.27 1.78
N ILE A 291 19.91 -16.45 1.51
CA ILE A 291 19.18 -17.74 1.48
C ILE A 291 18.99 -18.27 2.91
N ARG A 292 20.06 -18.27 3.72
CA ARG A 292 20.05 -18.76 5.10
C ARG A 292 21.00 -17.91 5.95
N LYS A 293 20.42 -17.10 6.84
CA LYS A 293 21.20 -16.19 7.70
C LYS A 293 22.17 -16.92 8.63
N GLU A 294 21.71 -18.03 9.21
CA GLU A 294 22.42 -18.79 10.25
C GLU A 294 22.08 -20.28 10.08
N ALA A 295 23.04 -21.17 10.39
CA ALA A 295 22.85 -22.62 10.24
C ALA A 295 21.67 -23.16 11.08
N ARG A 296 21.33 -22.54 12.22
CA ARG A 296 20.19 -22.97 13.06
C ARG A 296 18.84 -22.42 12.60
N LYS A 297 18.83 -21.49 11.64
CA LYS A 297 17.59 -20.91 11.12
C LYS A 297 17.17 -21.63 9.85
N SER A 298 15.86 -21.82 9.71
CA SER A 298 15.24 -22.25 8.46
C SER A 298 15.62 -21.27 7.33
N PRO A 299 16.00 -21.77 6.14
CA PRO A 299 16.21 -20.93 4.96
C PRO A 299 15.00 -20.05 4.66
N LYS A 300 15.26 -18.79 4.31
CA LYS A 300 14.27 -17.80 3.87
C LYS A 300 14.98 -16.81 2.97
N LEU A 301 14.54 -16.71 1.71
CA LEU A 301 15.12 -15.77 0.77
C LEU A 301 14.75 -14.34 1.18
N ARG A 302 15.76 -13.52 1.45
CA ARG A 302 15.60 -12.12 1.85
C ARG A 302 15.65 -11.23 0.62
N GLY A 303 14.55 -10.54 0.34
CA GLY A 303 14.42 -9.60 -0.76
C GLY A 303 13.22 -8.69 -0.57
N LYS A 304 13.05 -7.76 -1.49
CA LYS A 304 11.80 -7.00 -1.64
C LYS A 304 10.70 -7.93 -2.15
N ALA A 305 9.45 -7.63 -1.82
CA ALA A 305 8.32 -8.47 -2.23
C ALA A 305 8.26 -8.68 -3.74
N ALA A 306 8.52 -7.63 -4.53
CA ALA A 306 8.51 -7.71 -5.98
C ALA A 306 9.60 -8.67 -6.48
N GLU A 307 10.82 -8.58 -5.95
CA GLU A 307 11.92 -9.48 -6.33
C GLU A 307 11.57 -10.95 -6.04
N ILE A 308 10.91 -11.21 -4.90
CA ILE A 308 10.44 -12.56 -4.53
C ILE A 308 9.40 -13.06 -5.52
N ARG A 309 8.35 -12.26 -5.78
CA ARG A 309 7.26 -12.59 -6.70
C ARG A 309 7.78 -12.95 -8.09
N TYR A 310 8.67 -12.14 -8.64
CA TYR A 310 9.17 -12.32 -10.00
C TYR A 310 10.16 -13.49 -10.14
N LEU A 311 10.65 -14.05 -9.03
CA LEU A 311 11.54 -15.23 -9.02
C LEU A 311 10.77 -16.56 -8.91
N ILE A 312 9.45 -16.54 -8.65
CA ILE A 312 8.65 -17.78 -8.53
C ILE A 312 8.66 -18.62 -9.81
N PRO A 313 8.49 -18.07 -11.03
CA PRO A 313 8.54 -18.87 -12.25
C PRO A 313 9.89 -19.59 -12.46
N TRP A 314 11.00 -18.95 -12.08
CA TRP A 314 12.33 -19.58 -12.11
C TRP A 314 12.39 -20.83 -11.22
N SER A 315 11.72 -20.81 -10.05
CA SER A 315 11.69 -21.99 -9.17
C SER A 315 11.02 -23.21 -9.84
N VAL A 316 10.05 -22.99 -10.74
CA VAL A 316 9.45 -24.07 -11.52
C VAL A 316 10.45 -24.59 -12.55
N ASP A 317 11.07 -23.69 -13.32
CA ASP A 317 12.07 -24.06 -14.34
C ASP A 317 13.22 -24.89 -13.76
N ILE A 318 13.86 -24.37 -12.71
CA ILE A 318 15.06 -24.99 -12.14
C ILE A 318 14.75 -26.34 -11.48
N THR A 319 13.60 -26.46 -10.82
CA THR A 319 13.21 -27.73 -10.19
C THR A 319 12.77 -28.75 -11.23
N GLU A 320 12.18 -28.34 -12.35
CA GLU A 320 11.90 -29.26 -13.46
C GLU A 320 13.19 -29.74 -14.14
N ARG A 321 14.18 -28.87 -14.34
CA ARG A 321 15.49 -29.26 -14.89
C ARG A 321 16.27 -30.19 -13.99
N LEU A 322 16.33 -29.91 -12.69
CA LEU A 322 17.24 -30.62 -11.78
C LEU A 322 16.59 -31.80 -11.04
N PHE A 323 15.29 -31.73 -10.76
CA PHE A 323 14.57 -32.74 -9.96
C PHE A 323 13.72 -33.69 -10.81
N SER A 324 13.96 -33.74 -12.12
CA SER A 324 13.29 -34.67 -13.05
C SER A 324 14.01 -36.01 -13.21
N GLY A 325 15.22 -36.17 -12.67
CA GLY A 325 15.95 -37.44 -12.69
C GLY A 325 15.18 -38.55 -11.99
N TYR A 326 15.25 -39.79 -12.50
CA TYR A 326 14.49 -40.92 -11.97
C TYR A 326 15.34 -41.85 -11.07
N PRO A 327 14.86 -42.19 -9.85
CA PRO A 327 13.81 -41.51 -9.10
C PRO A 327 14.36 -40.26 -8.38
N PRO A 328 13.63 -39.14 -8.35
CA PRO A 328 14.04 -38.01 -7.52
C PRO A 328 13.87 -38.39 -6.05
N SER A 329 14.62 -37.74 -5.15
CA SER A 329 14.33 -37.92 -3.73
C SER A 329 12.91 -37.42 -3.42
N SER A 330 12.27 -37.99 -2.39
CA SER A 330 10.92 -37.56 -1.98
C SER A 330 10.84 -36.06 -1.71
N GLU A 331 11.92 -35.48 -1.16
CA GLU A 331 12.01 -34.03 -0.93
C GLU A 331 12.02 -33.24 -2.24
N GLU A 332 12.89 -33.60 -3.19
CA GLU A 332 13.02 -32.91 -4.48
C GLU A 332 11.75 -33.00 -5.31
N GLY A 333 11.13 -34.19 -5.38
CA GLY A 333 9.85 -34.40 -6.05
C GLY A 333 8.74 -33.54 -5.46
N THR A 334 8.66 -33.48 -4.12
CA THR A 334 7.66 -32.65 -3.42
C THR A 334 7.93 -31.16 -3.61
N CYS A 335 9.19 -30.72 -3.57
CA CYS A 335 9.59 -29.33 -3.83
C CYS A 335 9.22 -28.88 -5.25
N ARG A 336 9.42 -29.74 -6.26
CA ARG A 336 9.03 -29.47 -7.66
C ARG A 336 7.51 -29.32 -7.80
N LEU A 337 6.72 -30.19 -7.18
CA LEU A 337 5.26 -30.07 -7.19
C LEU A 337 4.79 -28.81 -6.46
N ALA A 338 5.42 -28.46 -5.33
CA ALA A 338 5.11 -27.24 -4.60
C ALA A 338 5.41 -25.99 -5.45
N ALA A 339 6.54 -25.95 -6.16
CA ALA A 339 6.88 -24.86 -7.08
C ALA A 339 5.77 -24.62 -8.12
N LYS A 340 5.23 -25.70 -8.70
CA LYS A 340 4.11 -25.62 -9.66
C LYS A 340 2.85 -25.05 -9.02
N GLN A 341 2.47 -25.52 -7.83
CA GLN A 341 1.25 -25.06 -7.16
C GLN A 341 1.32 -23.59 -6.76
N ILE A 342 2.45 -23.11 -6.23
CA ILE A 342 2.60 -21.69 -5.91
C ILE A 342 2.60 -20.84 -7.18
N GLN A 343 3.24 -21.28 -8.27
CA GLN A 343 3.18 -20.57 -9.56
C GLN A 343 1.75 -20.46 -10.10
N ILE A 344 0.91 -21.50 -9.94
CA ILE A 344 -0.51 -21.41 -10.29
C ILE A 344 -1.19 -20.33 -9.45
N CYS A 345 -0.92 -20.24 -8.14
CA CYS A 345 -1.47 -19.16 -7.32
C CYS A 345 -1.06 -17.77 -7.85
N TYR A 346 0.20 -17.60 -8.28
CA TYR A 346 0.68 -16.35 -8.88
C TYR A 346 0.03 -16.02 -10.23
N SER A 347 -0.44 -17.01 -11.00
CA SER A 347 -1.18 -16.76 -12.24
C SER A 347 -2.58 -16.21 -11.99
N GLN A 348 -3.12 -16.35 -10.77
CA GLN A 348 -4.43 -15.87 -10.36
C GLN A 348 -4.40 -14.43 -9.79
N LEU A 349 -3.26 -13.73 -9.84
CA LEU A 349 -3.18 -12.39 -9.24
C LEU A 349 -3.88 -11.30 -10.05
N SER A 350 -3.91 -11.41 -11.37
CA SER A 350 -4.54 -10.40 -12.24
C SER A 350 -6.05 -10.62 -12.35
N THR A 351 -6.80 -9.55 -12.52
CA THR A 351 -8.25 -9.60 -12.74
C THR A 351 -8.63 -10.38 -14.01
N GLU A 352 -7.76 -10.41 -15.01
CA GLU A 352 -7.99 -11.09 -16.29
C GLU A 352 -8.01 -12.61 -16.17
N ASN A 353 -7.19 -13.17 -15.27
CA ASN A 353 -6.98 -14.62 -15.15
C ASN A 353 -7.49 -15.19 -13.81
N PHE A 354 -8.17 -14.36 -13.02
CA PHE A 354 -8.55 -14.73 -11.66
C PHE A 354 -9.76 -15.68 -11.65
N ASP A 355 -9.51 -16.89 -11.14
CA ASP A 355 -10.52 -17.84 -10.71
C ASP A 355 -10.32 -18.13 -9.20
N PRO A 356 -11.27 -17.75 -8.33
CA PRO A 356 -11.16 -17.93 -6.89
C PRO A 356 -11.01 -19.41 -6.51
N LYS A 357 -11.62 -20.33 -7.26
CA LYS A 357 -11.53 -21.76 -6.98
C LYS A 357 -10.14 -22.30 -7.31
N VAL A 358 -9.58 -21.89 -8.44
CA VAL A 358 -8.21 -22.28 -8.83
C VAL A 358 -7.20 -21.78 -7.80
N LEU A 359 -7.33 -20.52 -7.36
CA LEU A 359 -6.46 -19.97 -6.31
C LEU A 359 -6.57 -20.77 -5.00
N ALA A 360 -7.78 -21.04 -4.53
CA ALA A 360 -8.03 -21.80 -3.31
C ALA A 360 -7.46 -23.23 -3.38
N ASP A 361 -7.73 -23.95 -4.46
CA ASP A 361 -7.31 -25.34 -4.63
C ASP A 361 -5.78 -25.46 -4.77
N SER A 362 -5.15 -24.56 -5.52
CA SER A 362 -3.69 -24.55 -5.65
C SER A 362 -2.98 -24.11 -4.38
N CYS A 363 -3.54 -23.14 -3.64
CA CYS A 363 -3.02 -22.74 -2.33
C CYS A 363 -3.05 -23.92 -1.36
N LYS A 364 -4.19 -24.60 -1.23
CA LYS A 364 -4.33 -25.80 -0.40
C LYS A 364 -3.35 -26.90 -0.80
N SER A 365 -3.25 -27.18 -2.09
CA SER A 365 -2.31 -28.18 -2.62
C SER A 365 -0.86 -27.83 -2.28
N PHE A 366 -0.47 -26.56 -2.44
CA PHE A 366 0.85 -26.09 -2.04
C PHE A 366 1.11 -26.31 -0.55
N LEU A 367 0.16 -25.96 0.32
CA LEU A 367 0.32 -26.06 1.77
C LEU A 367 0.43 -27.50 2.26
N LEU A 368 -0.30 -28.43 1.64
CA LEU A 368 -0.16 -29.86 1.90
C LEU A 368 1.23 -30.37 1.50
N LEU A 369 1.72 -29.98 0.32
CA LEU A 369 3.08 -30.32 -0.13
C LEU A 369 4.16 -29.71 0.77
N TYR A 370 3.96 -28.47 1.25
CA TYR A 370 4.89 -27.82 2.17
C TYR A 370 4.92 -28.50 3.54
N THR A 371 3.75 -28.95 4.03
CA THR A 371 3.66 -29.74 5.28
C THR A 371 4.39 -31.07 5.14
N ALA A 372 4.25 -31.74 3.99
CA ALA A 372 5.01 -32.96 3.69
C ALA A 372 6.53 -32.71 3.62
N LEU A 373 6.98 -31.57 3.06
CA LEU A 373 8.39 -31.18 3.07
C LEU A 373 8.93 -30.97 4.49
N GLU A 374 8.12 -30.38 5.38
CA GLU A 374 8.45 -30.25 6.81
C GLU A 374 8.58 -31.62 7.48
N ASP A 375 7.65 -32.56 7.23
CA ASP A 375 7.74 -33.92 7.78
C ASP A 375 8.98 -34.68 7.28
N LEU A 376 9.29 -34.58 5.98
CA LEU A 376 10.47 -35.22 5.38
C LEU A 376 11.80 -34.69 5.93
N CYS A 377 11.82 -33.45 6.44
CA CYS A 377 13.03 -32.77 6.90
C CYS A 377 12.94 -32.33 8.36
N LEU A 378 12.14 -33.03 9.17
CA LEU A 378 11.80 -32.62 10.53
C LEU A 378 13.03 -32.38 11.41
N LEU A 379 14.06 -33.24 11.27
CA LEU A 379 15.31 -33.16 12.04
C LEU A 379 16.23 -32.01 11.58
N GLU A 380 16.12 -31.58 10.33
CA GLU A 380 16.97 -30.52 9.78
C GLU A 380 16.39 -29.11 10.02
N HIS A 381 15.11 -29.04 10.43
CA HIS A 381 14.36 -27.80 10.65
C HIS A 381 14.44 -26.82 9.47
N ARG A 382 14.53 -27.34 8.23
CA ARG A 382 14.65 -26.55 7.00
C ARG A 382 13.30 -25.99 6.58
N TRP A 383 12.37 -26.88 6.27
CA TRP A 383 10.99 -26.52 5.98
C TRP A 383 10.27 -26.33 7.32
N ARG A 384 9.87 -25.09 7.61
CA ARG A 384 9.12 -24.77 8.82
C ARG A 384 7.81 -24.10 8.45
N TYR A 385 6.70 -24.69 8.87
CA TYR A 385 5.39 -24.09 8.74
C TYR A 385 5.28 -22.89 9.70
N LYS A 386 4.70 -21.78 9.22
CA LYS A 386 4.61 -20.53 9.98
C LYS A 386 3.18 -20.00 9.96
N PRO A 387 2.78 -19.16 10.92
CA PRO A 387 1.42 -18.63 10.96
C PRO A 387 0.99 -17.86 9.70
N LYS A 388 1.94 -17.27 8.96
CA LYS A 388 1.66 -16.61 7.66
C LYS A 388 1.07 -17.55 6.60
N PHE A 389 1.33 -18.85 6.70
CA PHE A 389 0.80 -19.85 5.77
C PHE A 389 -0.71 -19.99 5.94
N HIS A 390 -1.18 -20.02 7.18
CA HIS A 390 -2.61 -20.06 7.50
C HIS A 390 -3.31 -18.75 7.13
N LEU A 391 -2.69 -17.59 7.43
CA LEU A 391 -3.18 -16.29 6.98
C LEU A 391 -3.33 -16.21 5.45
N TRP A 392 -2.33 -16.69 4.71
CA TRP A 392 -2.37 -16.75 3.25
C TRP A 392 -3.45 -17.72 2.76
N GLN A 393 -3.66 -18.86 3.44
CA GLN A 393 -4.72 -19.81 3.12
C GLN A 393 -6.10 -19.18 3.26
N HIS A 394 -6.35 -18.49 4.38
CA HIS A 394 -7.60 -17.76 4.60
C HIS A 394 -7.90 -16.82 3.44
N MET A 395 -6.93 -15.99 3.09
CA MET A 395 -7.06 -15.05 1.97
C MET A 395 -7.39 -15.76 0.64
N CYS A 396 -6.68 -16.85 0.31
CA CYS A 396 -6.89 -17.57 -0.94
C CYS A 396 -8.27 -18.26 -0.99
N GLU A 397 -8.80 -18.71 0.14
CA GLU A 397 -10.08 -19.42 0.22
C GLU A 397 -11.29 -18.47 0.41
N SER A 398 -11.09 -17.26 0.97
CA SER A 398 -12.16 -16.30 1.23
C SER A 398 -12.29 -15.20 0.19
N THR A 399 -11.27 -14.99 -0.65
CA THR A 399 -11.29 -13.87 -1.59
C THR A 399 -12.25 -14.08 -2.74
N GLN A 400 -13.04 -13.05 -3.02
CA GLN A 400 -13.96 -13.00 -4.17
C GLN A 400 -13.40 -12.16 -5.32
N SER A 401 -12.23 -11.55 -5.15
CA SER A 401 -11.63 -10.65 -6.11
C SER A 401 -10.13 -10.91 -6.26
N ALA A 402 -9.56 -10.50 -7.38
CA ALA A 402 -8.15 -10.77 -7.66
C ALA A 402 -7.25 -10.10 -6.59
N PRO A 403 -6.24 -10.81 -6.05
CA PRO A 403 -5.35 -10.24 -5.02
C PRO A 403 -4.61 -8.96 -5.41
N SER A 404 -4.42 -8.70 -6.71
CA SER A 404 -3.85 -7.44 -7.19
C SER A 404 -4.66 -6.19 -6.83
N LEU A 405 -5.92 -6.34 -6.47
CA LEU A 405 -6.79 -5.23 -6.10
C LEU A 405 -6.59 -4.75 -4.65
N TYR A 406 -5.98 -5.57 -3.81
CA TYR A 406 -5.80 -5.30 -2.37
C TYR A 406 -4.41 -5.61 -1.82
N TRP A 407 -3.44 -5.92 -2.68
CA TRP A 407 -2.04 -5.90 -2.27
C TRP A 407 -1.59 -4.48 -1.90
N THR A 408 -0.50 -4.38 -1.16
CA THR A 408 -0.02 -3.11 -0.60
C THR A 408 1.30 -2.62 -1.22
N TYR A 409 1.62 -3.09 -2.44
CA TYR A 409 2.84 -2.68 -3.16
C TYR A 409 2.95 -1.16 -3.33
N ASP A 410 1.89 -0.53 -3.84
CA ASP A 410 1.85 0.92 -4.04
C ASP A 410 1.88 1.67 -2.69
N ASP A 411 1.24 1.10 -1.66
CA ASP A 411 1.19 1.66 -0.32
C ASP A 411 2.57 1.63 0.37
N GLU A 412 3.33 0.53 0.24
CA GLU A 412 4.71 0.41 0.73
C GLU A 412 5.65 1.39 0.02
N ASP A 413 5.58 1.45 -1.31
CA ASP A 413 6.39 2.39 -2.10
C ASP A 413 6.05 3.84 -1.75
N TRP A 414 4.78 4.11 -1.48
CA TRP A 414 4.32 5.39 -0.96
C TRP A 414 4.85 5.66 0.45
N GLY A 415 4.81 4.69 1.36
CA GLY A 415 5.39 4.78 2.69
C GLY A 415 6.89 5.10 2.66
N GLY A 416 7.64 4.44 1.78
CA GLY A 416 9.05 4.75 1.52
C GLY A 416 9.25 6.16 0.97
N SER A 417 8.36 6.62 0.11
CA SER A 417 8.36 8.00 -0.42
C SER A 417 8.07 9.04 0.66
N LEU A 418 7.08 8.80 1.51
CA LEU A 418 6.78 9.62 2.68
C LEU A 418 7.98 9.66 3.64
N GLY A 419 8.62 8.53 3.90
CA GLY A 419 9.84 8.44 4.70
C GLY A 419 10.94 9.37 4.17
N ARG A 420 11.22 9.33 2.85
CA ARG A 420 12.17 10.23 2.19
C ARG A 420 11.74 11.70 2.26
N MET A 421 10.45 11.99 2.07
CA MET A 421 9.92 13.36 2.20
C MET A 421 10.01 13.88 3.65
N SER A 422 9.91 13.01 4.64
CA SER A 422 9.95 13.36 6.05
C SER A 422 11.35 13.81 6.52
N VAL A 423 12.41 13.44 5.80
CA VAL A 423 13.80 13.79 6.14
C VAL A 423 14.01 15.31 6.16
N ARG A 424 14.58 15.84 7.25
CA ARG A 424 14.82 17.27 7.49
C ARG A 424 16.26 17.52 7.95
N ARG A 425 16.84 18.67 7.59
CA ARG A 425 18.21 19.07 7.96
C ARG A 425 18.30 19.75 9.34
N GLY A 426 17.53 19.30 10.34
CA GLY A 426 17.62 19.78 11.74
C GLY A 426 16.32 20.26 12.40
N GLY A 427 16.38 20.49 13.71
CA GLY A 427 15.29 20.92 14.61
C GLY A 427 14.49 19.76 15.24
N LYS A 428 13.66 20.06 16.26
CA LYS A 428 12.95 19.04 17.06
C LYS A 428 12.04 18.16 16.22
N HIS A 429 12.12 16.85 16.38
CA HIS A 429 11.21 15.85 15.79
C HIS A 429 9.82 15.93 16.44
N VAL A 430 9.06 16.96 16.07
CA VAL A 430 7.65 17.11 16.45
C VAL A 430 6.76 16.72 15.28
N ALA A 431 5.69 15.96 15.54
CA ALA A 431 4.77 15.45 14.52
C ALA A 431 4.30 16.55 13.54
N LEU A 432 3.90 17.71 14.07
CA LEU A 432 3.48 18.85 13.26
C LEU A 432 4.56 19.33 12.26
N GLY A 433 5.83 19.33 12.68
CA GLY A 433 6.94 19.73 11.82
C GLY A 433 7.21 18.71 10.71
N LEU A 434 7.09 17.42 11.04
CA LEU A 434 7.20 16.31 10.09
C LEU A 434 6.09 16.39 9.03
N SER A 435 4.83 16.44 9.47
CA SER A 435 3.66 16.48 8.59
C SER A 435 3.68 17.71 7.67
N LYS A 436 4.06 18.89 8.18
CA LYS A 436 4.23 20.09 7.36
C LYS A 436 5.31 19.92 6.29
N THR A 437 6.44 19.30 6.64
CA THR A 437 7.54 19.07 5.70
C THR A 437 7.13 18.10 4.60
N VAL A 438 6.51 16.99 4.97
CA VAL A 438 5.96 15.99 4.04
C VAL A 438 4.97 16.66 3.10
N LEU A 439 3.97 17.38 3.62
CA LEU A 439 2.94 18.04 2.82
C LEU A 439 3.54 19.06 1.84
N THR A 440 4.52 19.85 2.31
CA THR A 440 5.18 20.87 1.49
C THR A 440 5.97 20.23 0.33
N LYS A 441 6.76 19.19 0.61
CA LYS A 441 7.51 18.47 -0.42
C LYS A 441 6.59 17.73 -1.39
N PHE A 442 5.53 17.11 -0.88
CA PHE A 442 4.52 16.45 -1.70
C PHE A 442 3.88 17.44 -2.68
N ALA A 443 3.45 18.60 -2.19
CA ALA A 443 2.86 19.65 -3.03
C ALA A 443 3.84 20.24 -4.05
N ALA A 444 5.15 20.24 -3.75
CA ALA A 444 6.18 20.68 -4.69
C ALA A 444 6.49 19.64 -5.78
N GLN A 445 6.36 18.34 -5.46
CA GLN A 445 6.69 17.24 -6.38
C GLN A 445 5.52 16.82 -7.26
N ASN A 446 4.29 17.06 -6.82
CA ASN A 446 3.09 16.61 -7.50
C ASN A 446 2.31 17.80 -8.05
N LYS A 447 1.72 17.64 -9.23
CA LYS A 447 0.76 18.62 -9.75
C LYS A 447 -0.50 18.53 -8.88
N VAL A 448 -0.53 19.33 -7.81
CA VAL A 448 -1.73 19.50 -7.01
C VAL A 448 -2.78 20.13 -7.93
N PRO A 449 -3.94 19.49 -8.15
CA PRO A 449 -4.97 20.03 -9.02
C PRO A 449 -5.30 21.47 -8.63
N SER A 450 -5.34 22.37 -9.60
CA SER A 450 -5.85 23.72 -9.33
C SER A 450 -7.38 23.68 -9.30
N LEU A 451 -8.01 24.59 -8.56
CA LEU A 451 -9.47 24.76 -8.60
C LEU A 451 -10.00 24.99 -10.02
N ALA A 452 -9.20 25.63 -10.89
CA ALA A 452 -9.56 25.88 -12.27
C ALA A 452 -9.54 24.61 -13.13
N ASP A 453 -8.59 23.68 -12.88
CA ASP A 453 -8.55 22.37 -13.56
C ASP A 453 -9.78 21.51 -13.22
N LEU A 454 -10.42 21.76 -12.06
CA LEU A 454 -11.57 21.01 -11.56
C LEU A 454 -12.90 21.67 -11.95
N ALA A 455 -13.00 23.00 -11.90
CA ALA A 455 -14.19 23.75 -12.35
C ALA A 455 -14.45 23.63 -13.87
N LEU A 456 -13.42 23.33 -14.67
CA LEU A 456 -13.58 23.03 -16.10
C LEU A 456 -14.14 21.63 -16.37
N ARG A 457 -14.05 20.69 -15.40
CA ARG A 457 -14.54 19.31 -15.56
C ARG A 457 -16.04 19.17 -15.34
N GLU A 458 -16.65 20.01 -14.50
CA GLU A 458 -18.12 20.07 -14.33
C GLU A 458 -18.88 20.46 -15.61
N LYS A 459 -18.21 21.03 -16.61
CA LYS A 459 -18.85 21.47 -17.87
C LYS A 459 -18.71 20.47 -19.02
N SER A 460 -18.04 19.33 -18.82
CA SER A 460 -17.83 18.31 -19.84
C SER A 460 -18.74 17.10 -19.59
N THR A 461 -19.85 17.00 -20.32
CA THR A 461 -20.79 15.86 -20.29
C THR A 461 -20.35 14.67 -21.15
N ALA A 462 -19.12 14.64 -21.67
CA ALA A 462 -18.64 13.53 -22.49
C ALA A 462 -18.09 12.39 -21.60
N PRO A 463 -18.50 11.13 -21.81
CA PRO A 463 -17.91 9.98 -21.12
C PRO A 463 -16.50 9.75 -21.70
N PHE A 464 -15.48 9.91 -20.87
CA PHE A 464 -14.12 9.52 -21.24
C PHE A 464 -13.74 8.27 -20.44
N CYS A 465 -13.45 7.20 -21.18
CA CYS A 465 -12.83 6.00 -20.66
C CYS A 465 -11.39 6.28 -20.21
N GLU A 466 -11.03 5.61 -19.12
CA GLU A 466 -9.69 5.19 -18.70
C GLU A 466 -8.75 6.13 -17.92
N HIS A 467 -8.19 5.47 -16.88
CA HIS A 467 -6.96 5.72 -16.12
C HIS A 467 -6.95 6.86 -15.08
N PHE A 468 -7.37 6.54 -13.85
CA PHE A 468 -6.75 7.08 -12.62
C PHE A 468 -6.96 6.14 -11.41
N ALA A 469 -6.28 5.01 -11.41
CA ALA A 469 -5.80 4.35 -10.20
C ALA A 469 -4.29 4.13 -10.43
N CYS A 470 -3.47 4.61 -9.48
CA CYS A 470 -2.02 4.67 -9.53
C CYS A 470 -1.41 5.63 -10.59
N CYS A 471 -0.83 6.73 -10.10
CA CYS A 471 0.04 7.61 -10.89
C CYS A 471 1.40 7.69 -10.19
N LEU A 472 2.31 6.77 -10.52
CA LEU A 472 3.75 7.01 -10.67
C LEU A 472 4.35 5.83 -11.49
N CYS A 473 4.17 5.87 -12.80
CA CYS A 473 5.03 5.12 -13.73
C CYS A 473 5.05 5.81 -15.10
N LYS A 474 6.15 6.52 -15.38
CA LYS A 474 6.87 6.63 -16.67
C LYS A 474 7.99 7.68 -16.52
N GLY A 475 9.23 7.41 -16.93
CA GLY A 475 9.70 6.23 -17.66
C GLY A 475 11.21 6.26 -17.92
N ALA A 476 11.59 5.28 -18.77
CA ALA A 476 12.83 5.09 -19.52
C ALA A 476 14.15 5.20 -18.76
#